data_AF-X1B5J2-F1
#
_entry.id   AF-X1B5J2-F1
#
_cell.length_a   1.000
_cell.length_b   1.000
_cell.length_c   1.000
_cell.angle_alpha   90.00
_cell.angle_beta   90.00
_cell.angle_gamma   90.00
#
_symmetry.space_group_name_H-M   'P 1'
#
loop_
_entity.id
_entity.type
_entity.pdbx_description
1 polymer ?
#
loop_
_entity_poly.entity_id
_entity_poly.type
_entity_poly.pdbx_seq_one_letter_code
_entity_poly.pdbx_strand_id
1 'polypeptide(L)' 'ALFAFLLSWSEYPFGLILLKTQSKHTVAVGLGAFLREFDVFWNEMAAAAVMMSLPLIIIFLFVQKFFVRGLTEGALSG' A
#
# COMPACT_ATOMS: atom_id res chain seq x y z
N ALA A 1 -12.34 3.99 7.03
CA ALA A 1 -11.72 2.64 7.03
C ALA A 1 -10.75 2.44 5.86
N LEU A 2 -11.20 2.48 4.59
CA LEU A 2 -10.32 2.31 3.42
C LEU A 2 -9.15 3.32 3.38
N PHE A 3 -9.43 4.61 3.60
CA PHE A 3 -8.40 5.65 3.62
C PHE A 3 -7.36 5.45 4.73
N ALA A 4 -7.82 5.09 5.93
CA ALA A 4 -6.93 4.76 7.05
C ALA A 4 -6.05 3.55 6.75
N PHE A 5 -6.59 2.53 6.08
CA PHE A 5 -5.84 1.38 5.62
C PHE A 5 -4.80 1.76 4.55
N LEU A 6 -5.16 2.59 3.57
CA LEU A 6 -4.23 3.07 2.54
C LEU A 6 -3.04 3.81 3.17
N LEU A 7 -3.32 4.69 4.12
CA LEU A 7 -2.30 5.44 4.84
C LEU A 7 -1.42 4.53 5.69
N SER A 8 -2.00 3.60 6.46
CA SER A 8 -1.22 2.70 7.32
C SER A 8 -0.43 1.65 6.54
N TRP A 9 -0.95 1.19 5.40
CA TRP A 9 -0.28 0.21 4.52
C TRP A 9 0.95 0.79 3.83
N SER A 10 0.87 2.07 3.45
CA SER A 10 1.95 2.78 2.74
C SER A 10 2.88 3.55 3.69
N GLU A 11 2.65 3.42 5.00
CA GLU A 11 3.42 4.12 6.03
C GLU A 11 4.85 3.54 6.11
N TYR A 12 5.84 4.43 6.10
CA TYR A 12 7.26 4.08 6.13
C TYR A 12 8.00 4.59 7.39
N PRO A 13 7.89 5.88 7.79
CA PRO A 13 8.68 6.42 8.90
C PRO A 13 8.50 5.70 10.25
N PHE A 14 7.26 5.43 10.66
CA PHE A 14 6.99 4.74 11.93
C PHE A 14 7.49 3.30 11.88
N GLY A 15 7.25 2.60 10.77
CA GLY A 15 7.78 1.26 10.55
C GLY A 15 9.29 1.20 10.70
N LEU A 16 10.01 2.13 10.09
CA LEU A 16 11.48 2.18 10.13
C LEU A 16 12.03 2.40 11.54
N ILE A 17 11.37 3.24 12.34
CA ILE A 17 11.81 3.57 13.71
C ILE A 17 11.48 2.45 14.70
N LEU A 18 10.31 1.84 14.59
CA LEU A 18 9.81 0.88 15.57
C LEU A 18 10.26 -0.56 15.31
N LEU A 19 10.41 -0.94 14.03
CA LEU A 19 10.71 -2.31 13.65
C LEU A 19 12.22 -2.52 13.59
N LYS A 20 12.78 -3.11 14.66
CA LYS A 20 14.23 -3.34 14.80
C LYS A 20 14.72 -4.66 14.20
N THR A 21 13.82 -5.59 13.90
CA THR A 21 14.16 -6.92 13.39
C THR A 21 13.66 -7.06 11.97
N GLN A 22 14.54 -7.48 11.05
CA GLN A 22 14.23 -7.65 9.63
C GLN A 22 12.98 -8.52 9.40
N SER A 23 12.78 -9.56 10.21
CA SER A 23 11.62 -10.46 10.10
C SER A 23 10.27 -9.79 10.42
N LYS A 24 10.28 -8.60 11.00
CA LYS A 24 9.10 -7.81 11.33
C LYS A 24 8.92 -6.59 10.43
N HIS A 25 9.83 -6.37 9.48
CA HIS A 25 9.73 -5.22 8.57
C HIS A 25 8.47 -5.33 7.72
N THR A 26 7.77 -4.20 7.58
CA THR A 26 6.70 -4.09 6.60
C THR A 26 7.29 -4.05 5.19
N VAL A 27 6.46 -4.33 4.18
CA VAL A 27 6.87 -4.24 2.76
C VAL A 27 7.40 -2.84 2.43
N ALA A 28 6.80 -1.79 3.00
CA ALA A 28 7.27 -0.41 2.89
C ALA A 28 8.68 -0.21 3.46
N VAL A 29 8.95 -0.72 4.68
CA VAL A 29 10.30 -0.63 5.29
C VAL A 29 11.31 -1.48 4.50
N GLY A 30 10.89 -2.63 3.98
CA GLY A 30 11.71 -3.51 3.15
C GLY A 30 12.16 -2.86 1.82
N LEU A 31 11.32 -2.01 1.22
CA LEU A 31 11.69 -1.22 0.03
C LEU A 31 12.90 -0.30 0.29
N GLY A 32 13.01 0.22 1.52
CA GLY A 32 14.16 1.02 1.94
C GLY A 32 15.49 0.28 1.84
N ALA A 33 15.50 -1.06 1.90
CA ALA A 33 16.72 -1.86 1.78
C ALA A 33 17.31 -1.88 0.36
N PHE A 34 16.53 -1.48 -0.66
CA PHE A 34 17.00 -1.34 -2.05
C PHE A 34 17.64 0.02 -2.34
N LEU A 35 17.42 1.02 -1.48
CA LEU A 35 18.23 2.24 -1.43
C LEU A 35 19.50 1.92 -0.63
N ARG A 36 20.64 1.71 -1.30
CA ARG A 36 21.94 1.65 -0.61
C ARG A 36 22.65 2.99 -0.70
N GLU A 37 23.59 3.20 0.22
CA GLU A 37 24.37 4.44 0.34
C GLU A 37 25.14 4.80 -0.94
N PHE A 38 25.52 3.79 -1.75
CA PHE A 38 26.33 3.96 -2.95
C PHE A 38 25.69 3.43 -4.24
N ASP A 39 24.53 2.77 -4.15
CA ASP A 39 23.87 2.19 -5.32
C ASP A 39 22.36 1.99 -5.09
N VAL A 40 21.57 2.09 -6.15
CA VAL A 40 20.11 1.93 -6.10
C VAL A 40 19.69 0.80 -7.03
N PHE A 41 19.10 -0.23 -6.44
CA PHE A 41 18.56 -1.38 -7.17
C PHE A 41 17.18 -1.04 -7.74
N TRP A 42 17.15 -0.30 -8.85
CA TRP A 42 15.91 0.21 -9.45
C TRP A 42 14.93 -0.89 -9.88
N ASN A 43 15.44 -2.00 -10.41
CA ASN A 43 14.60 -3.10 -10.91
C ASN A 43 13.90 -3.81 -9.76
N GLU A 44 14.64 -4.09 -8.70
CA GLU A 44 14.17 -4.75 -7.48
C GLU A 44 13.22 -3.84 -6.70
N MET A 45 13.54 -2.54 -6.63
CA MET A 45 12.66 -1.55 -6.02
C MET A 45 11.33 -1.43 -6.79
N ALA A 46 11.37 -1.37 -8.12
CA ALA A 46 10.16 -1.33 -8.94
C ALA A 46 9.33 -2.61 -8.79
N ALA A 47 9.95 -3.79 -8.81
CA ALA A 47 9.27 -5.06 -8.59
C ALA A 47 8.60 -5.11 -7.20
N ALA A 48 9.31 -4.68 -6.16
CA ALA A 48 8.76 -4.61 -4.81
C ALA A 48 7.61 -3.58 -4.69
N ALA A 49 7.69 -2.44 -5.39
CA ALA A 49 6.62 -1.45 -5.42
C ALA A 49 5.35 -1.98 -6.11
N VAL A 50 5.51 -2.72 -7.22
CA VAL A 50 4.38 -3.40 -7.88
C VAL A 50 3.75 -4.42 -6.93
N MET A 51 4.57 -5.25 -6.27
CA MET A 51 4.08 -6.23 -5.29
C MET A 51 3.35 -5.57 -4.12
N MET A 52 3.83 -4.43 -3.64
CA MET A 52 3.19 -3.64 -2.58
C MET A 52 1.84 -3.06 -3.00
N SER A 53 1.66 -2.75 -4.29
CA SER A 53 0.43 -2.20 -4.84
C SER A 53 -0.69 -3.25 -5.00
N LEU A 54 -0.34 -4.53 -5.20
CA LEU A 54 -1.31 -5.62 -5.41
C LEU A 54 -2.41 -5.71 -4.32
N PRO A 55 -2.11 -5.76 -3.02
CA PRO A 55 -3.15 -5.84 -2.00
C PRO A 55 -4.06 -4.60 -1.97
N LEU A 56 -3.53 -3.41 -2.30
CA LEU A 56 -4.35 -2.20 -2.43
C LEU A 56 -5.33 -2.33 -3.59
N ILE A 57 -4.84 -2.80 -4.74
CA ILE A 57 -5.68 -3.04 -5.93
C ILE A 57 -6.78 -4.05 -5.60
N ILE A 58 -6.43 -5.17 -4.95
CA ILE A 58 -7.40 -6.21 -4.58
C ILE A 58 -8.50 -5.62 -3.69
N ILE A 59 -8.14 -4.89 -2.64
CA ILE A 59 -9.11 -4.26 -1.73
C ILE A 59 -9.96 -3.22 -2.48
N PHE A 60 -9.34 -2.41 -3.32
CA PHE A 60 -10.04 -1.44 -4.15
C PHE A 60 -11.08 -2.12 -5.06
N LEU A 61 -10.71 -3.23 -5.71
CA LEU A 61 -11.62 -4.01 -6.56
C LEU A 61 -12.81 -4.59 -5.79
N PHE A 62 -12.63 -4.93 -4.51
CA PHE A 62 -13.74 -5.36 -3.65
C PHE A 62 -14.61 -4.22 -3.16
N VAL A 63 -14.04 -3.03 -2.94
CA VAL A 63 -14.76 -1.87 -2.40
C VAL A 63 -15.49 -1.09 -3.50
N GLN A 64 -14.93 -1.00 -4.71
CA GLN A 64 -15.53 -0.28 -5.84
C GLN A 64 -16.98 -0.72 -6.14
N LYS A 65 -17.32 -2.00 -5.96
CA LYS A 65 -18.68 -2.51 -6.21
C LYS A 65 -19.72 -1.90 -5.27
N PHE A 66 -19.32 -1.53 -4.05
CA PHE A 66 -20.19 -0.88 -3.07
C PHE A 66 -20.36 0.61 -3.40
N PHE A 67 -19.28 1.26 -3.84
CA PHE A 67 -19.34 2.64 -4.32
C PHE A 67 -20.24 2.79 -5.54
N VAL A 68 -20.12 1.90 -6.53
CA VAL A 68 -20.97 1.92 -7.74
C VAL A 68 -22.44 1.72 -7.38
N ARG A 69 -22.77 0.75 -6.51
CA ARG A 69 -24.15 0.52 -6.04
C ARG A 69 -24.73 1.71 -5.29
N GLY A 70 -23.97 2.28 -4.35
CA GLY A 70 -24.42 3.46 -3.60
C GLY A 70 -24.64 4.69 -4.47
N LEU A 71 -23.83 4.86 -5.53
CA LEU A 71 -24.03 5.95 -6.50
C LEU A 71 -25.30 5.75 -7.35
N THR A 72 -25.58 4.52 -7.80
CA THR A 72 -26.81 4.21 -8.55
C THR A 72 -28.08 4.31 -7.71
N GLU A 73 -28.04 3.89 -6.43
CA GLU A 73 -29.18 4.01 -5.52
C GLU A 73 -29.45 5.48 -5.13
N GLY A 74 -28.39 6.28 -4.97
CA GLY A 74 -28.50 7.73 -4.76
C GLY A 74 -29.01 8.49 -5.97
N ALA A 75 -28.66 8.06 -7.20
CA ALA A 75 -29.13 8.67 -8.44
C ALA A 75 -30.62 8.40 -8.75
N LEU A 76 -31.20 7.33 -8.19
CA LEU A 76 -32.63 6.99 -8.34
C LEU A 76 -33.52 7.63 -7.27
N SER A 77 -32.94 8.21 -6.22
CA SER A 77 -33.66 8.97 -5.18
C SER A 77 -33.68 10.48 -5.42
N GLY A 78 -33.27 10.93 -6.61
CA GLY A 78 -33.39 12.30 -7.10
C GLY A 78 -34.48 12.44 -8.15
#